data_AF-A0AAW2S5V5-F1
#
_entry.id   AF-A0AAW2S5V5-F1
#
_cell.length_a   1.000
_cell.length_b   1.000
_cell.length_c   1.000
_cell.angle_alpha   90.00
_cell.angle_beta   90.00
_cell.angle_gamma   90.00
#
_symmetry.space_group_name_H-M   'P 1'
#
loop_
_entity.id
_entity.type
_entity.pdbx_description
1 polymer ?
#
loop_
_entity_poly.entity_id
_entity_poly.type
_entity_poly.pdbx_seq_one_letter_code
_entity_poly.pdbx_strand_id
1 'polypeptide(L)' 'MAVPQTRSMGLPLINLLRLKGAPILQQLHLEERLLRTSYDNWCIINDGTTKPTVVMGVSG' A
#
# COMPACT_ATOMS: atom_id res chain seq x y z
N MET A 1 -24.28 15.50 -16.57
CA MET A 1 -24.67 14.81 -15.32
C MET A 1 -23.62 15.18 -14.27
N ALA A 2 -23.98 16.05 -13.33
CA ALA A 2 -23.05 16.47 -12.28
C ALA A 2 -22.87 15.33 -11.28
N VAL A 3 -21.64 14.82 -11.15
CA VAL A 3 -21.28 13.85 -10.10
C VAL A 3 -21.39 14.57 -8.76
N PRO A 4 -22.15 14.06 -7.78
CA PRO A 4 -22.34 14.76 -6.52
C PRO A 4 -21.02 14.72 -5.73
N GLN A 5 -20.48 15.91 -5.43
CA GLN A 5 -19.35 16.06 -4.52
C GLN A 5 -19.81 15.76 -3.10
N THR A 6 -19.59 14.54 -2.64
CA THR A 6 -19.77 14.17 -1.23
C THR A 6 -18.70 14.85 -0.39
N ARG A 7 -19.07 15.92 0.31
CA ARG A 7 -18.30 16.43 1.47
C ARG A 7 -18.44 15.41 2.60
N SER A 8 -17.47 14.50 2.73
CA SER A 8 -17.37 13.56 3.85
C SER A 8 -16.28 14.04 4.81
N MET A 9 -16.68 14.65 5.92
CA MET A 9 -15.82 14.80 7.10
C MET A 9 -16.08 13.61 8.00
N GLY A 10 -15.12 12.70 8.16
CA GLY A 10 -15.20 11.75 9.28
C GLY A 10 -14.25 10.56 9.31
N LEU A 11 -13.80 10.01 8.18
CA LEU A 11 -12.88 8.87 8.16
C LEU A 11 -11.85 9.04 7.04
N PRO A 12 -10.54 8.82 7.28
CA PRO A 12 -9.57 8.82 6.20
C PRO A 12 -9.95 7.72 5.21
N LEU A 13 -10.24 8.10 3.97
CA LEU A 13 -10.36 7.16 2.86
C LEU A 13 -8.99 6.50 2.70
N ILE A 14 -8.94 5.18 2.94
CA ILE A 14 -7.74 4.36 2.79
C ILE A 14 -7.98 3.33 1.70
N ASN A 15 -7.11 3.32 0.70
CA ASN A 15 -7.11 2.33 -0.36
C ASN A 15 -6.47 1.05 0.17
N LEU A 16 -7.21 -0.06 0.14
CA LEU A 16 -6.71 -1.35 0.60
C LEU A 16 -6.29 -2.21 -0.58
N LEU A 17 -5.03 -2.65 -0.56
CA LEU A 17 -4.49 -3.58 -1.53
C LEU A 17 -4.09 -4.88 -0.84
N ARG A 18 -4.72 -5.98 -1.24
CA ARG A 18 -4.39 -7.32 -0.73
C ARG A 18 -3.61 -8.11 -1.77
N LEU A 19 -2.41 -8.52 -1.41
CA LEU A 19 -1.52 -9.39 -2.15
C LEU A 19 -1.48 -10.77 -1.49
N LYS A 20 -1.13 -11.80 -2.26
CA LYS A 20 -0.98 -13.16 -1.75
C LYS A 20 0.32 -13.75 -2.25
N GLY A 21 1.24 -14.04 -1.33
CA GLY A 21 2.52 -14.66 -1.65
C GLY A 21 3.47 -13.77 -2.47
N ALA A 22 3.26 -12.45 -2.51
CA ALA A 22 4.16 -11.57 -3.26
C ALA A 22 5.54 -11.56 -2.58
N PRO A 23 6.66 -11.70 -3.32
CA PRO A 23 8.00 -11.53 -2.74
C PRO A 23 8.15 -10.15 -2.07
N ILE A 24 8.78 -10.12 -0.90
CA ILE A 24 8.88 -8.87 -0.10
C ILE A 24 9.55 -7.73 -0.87
N LEU A 25 10.53 -8.02 -1.73
CA LEU A 25 11.18 -7.01 -2.58
C LEU A 25 10.19 -6.35 -3.56
N GLN A 26 9.25 -7.12 -4.12
CA GLN A 26 8.24 -6.56 -5.03
C GLN A 26 7.22 -5.71 -4.29
N GLN A 27 6.84 -6.12 -3.08
CA GLN A 27 5.98 -5.31 -2.21
C GLN A 27 6.66 -3.96 -1.88
N LEU A 28 7.94 -3.96 -1.50
CA LEU A 28 8.69 -2.74 -1.21
C LEU A 28 8.81 -1.81 -2.43
N HIS A 29 9.02 -2.36 -3.64
CA HIS A 29 8.98 -1.56 -4.87
C HIS A 29 7.61 -0.96 -5.15
N LEU A 30 6.54 -1.66 -4.80
CA LEU A 30 5.19 -1.13 -4.93
C LEU A 30 4.93 -0.01 -3.94
N GLU A 31 5.31 -0.20 -2.67
CA GLU A 31 5.22 0.82 -1.62
C GLU A 31 5.93 2.11 -2.04
N GLU A 32 7.17 2.00 -2.52
CA GLU A 32 7.95 3.15 -2.97
C GLU A 32 7.32 3.86 -4.18
N ARG A 33 6.76 3.10 -5.13
CA ARG A 33 6.04 3.68 -6.28
C ARG A 33 4.80 4.41 -5.83
N LEU A 34 3.96 3.78 -5.00
CA LEU A 34 2.74 4.40 -4.47
C LEU A 34 3.06 5.69 -3.71
N LEU A 35 4.10 5.67 -2.88
CA LEU A 35 4.57 6.85 -2.14
C LEU A 35 4.98 8.00 -3.07
N ARG A 36 5.56 7.70 -4.24
CA ARG A 36 6.00 8.70 -5.21
C ARG A 36 4.93 9.17 -6.18
N THR A 37 3.90 8.35 -6.45
CA THR A 37 2.92 8.61 -7.52
C THR A 37 1.52 8.96 -7.04
N SER A 38 1.19 8.71 -5.77
CA SER A 38 -0.15 8.94 -5.21
C SER A 38 -0.04 9.77 -3.93
N TYR A 39 -1.05 10.62 -3.71
CA TYR A 39 -1.25 11.36 -2.44
C TYR A 39 -2.29 10.68 -1.54
N ASP A 40 -2.83 9.55 -1.98
CA ASP A 40 -3.86 8.81 -1.24
C ASP A 40 -3.22 7.96 -0.14
N ASN A 41 -4.00 7.64 0.89
CA ASN A 41 -3.56 6.69 1.91
C ASN A 41 -3.71 5.26 1.39
N TRP A 42 -2.66 4.45 1.52
CA TRP A 42 -2.67 3.04 1.12
C TRP A 42 -2.38 2.12 2.30
N CYS A 43 -3.12 1.02 2.38
CA CYS A 43 -2.84 -0.12 3.25
C CYS A 43 -2.56 -1.34 2.38
N ILE A 44 -1.34 -1.88 2.48
CA ILE A 44 -0.96 -3.10 1.76
C ILE A 44 -0.94 -4.26 2.74
N ILE A 45 -1.69 -5.31 2.44
CA ILE A 45 -1.69 -6.57 3.17
C ILE A 45 -1.16 -7.63 2.23
N ASN A 46 -0.04 -8.25 2.56
CA ASN A 46 0.50 -9.37 1.79
C ASN A 46 0.41 -10.65 2.61
N ASP A 47 -0.44 -11.58 2.17
CA ASP A 47 -0.65 -12.87 2.82
C ASP A 47 0.58 -13.79 2.59
N GLY A 48 1.64 -13.53 3.35
CA GLY A 48 2.89 -14.27 3.32
C GLY A 48 3.75 -14.02 2.08
N THR A 49 4.89 -14.70 2.04
CA THR A 49 5.78 -14.71 0.88
C THR A 49 6.10 -16.16 0.51
N THR A 50 6.36 -16.46 -0.76
CA THR A 50 6.59 -17.84 -1.21
C THR A 50 7.96 -18.41 -0.81
N LYS A 51 8.90 -17.56 -0.38
CA LYS A 51 10.28 -17.96 -0.03
C LYS A 51 10.71 -17.29 1.27
N PRO A 52 11.28 -18.03 2.24
CA PRO A 52 11.87 -17.43 3.43
C PRO A 52 12.90 -16.37 3.05
N THR A 53 12.76 -15.17 3.60
CA THR A 53 13.60 -14.01 3.25
C THR A 53 13.90 -13.23 4.52
N VAL A 54 15.15 -12.77 4.67
CA VAL A 54 15.56 -11.87 5.75
C VAL A 54 15.51 -10.44 5.23
N VAL A 55 14.87 -9.53 5.97
CA VAL A 55 14.84 -8.09 5.67
C VAL A 55 15.68 -7.38 6.71
N MET A 56 16.67 -6.60 6.26
CA MET A 56 17.47 -5.74 7.13
C MET A 56 17.08 -4.28 6.87
N GLY A 57 16.60 -3.61 7.91
CA GLY A 57 16.33 -2.17 7.87
C GLY A 57 17.64 -1.37 7.91
N VAL A 58 17.61 -0.17 7.35
CA VAL A 58 18.64 0.83 7.63
C VAL A 58 18.38 1.40 9.02
N SER A 59 19.33 1.25 9.94
CA SER A 59 19.31 1.97 11.21
C SER A 59 19.94 3.35 10.98
N GLY A 60 19.15 4.39 11.18
CA GLY A 60 19.56 5.79 11.18
C GLY A 60 19.04 6.48 12.42
#